data_AF-F8FRG3-F1
#
_entry.id   AF-F8FRG3-F1
#
_cell.length_a   1.000
_cell.length_b   1.000
_cell.length_c   1.000
_cell.angle_alpha   90.00
_cell.angle_beta   90.00
_cell.angle_gamma   90.00
#
_symmetry.space_group_name_H-M   'P 1'
#
loop_
_entity.id
_entity.type
_entity.pdbx_description
1 polymer ?
#
loop_
_entity_poly.entity_id
_entity_poly.type
_entity_poly.pdbx_seq_one_letter_code
_entity_poly.pdbx_strand_id
1 'polypeptide(L)'
;MKKIYLILLMAVSITVIYQLHKPTIREDKAILKAKEYVNVINEKKSTGFHINRVTYCLLDNDTVWNRIIGSRQWTVMVDGVSVEINAYTGEFVRMIFPLDGVITELPK
;
A
#
# COMPACT_ATOMS: atom_id res chain seq x y z
N MET A 1 -33.61 21.52 11.50
CA MET A 1 -32.51 20.87 12.22
C MET A 1 -32.56 19.34 12.12
N LYS A 2 -33.61 18.64 12.59
CA LYS A 2 -33.70 17.15 12.53
C LYS A 2 -33.47 16.52 11.14
N LYS A 3 -33.99 17.14 10.06
CA LYS A 3 -33.80 16.66 8.67
C LYS A 3 -32.35 16.76 8.18
N ILE A 4 -31.58 17.74 8.64
CA ILE A 4 -30.18 17.94 8.24
C ILE A 4 -29.31 16.84 8.84
N TYR A 5 -29.54 16.47 10.11
CA TYR A 5 -28.84 15.33 10.73
C TYR A 5 -29.12 14.01 10.02
N LEU A 6 -30.36 13.78 9.56
CA LEU A 6 -30.71 12.58 8.82
C LEU A 6 -29.94 12.47 7.49
N ILE A 7 -29.85 13.59 6.75
CA ILE A 7 -29.09 13.66 5.49
C ILE A 7 -27.61 13.43 5.73
N LEU A 8 -27.05 14.07 6.77
CA LEU A 8 -25.64 13.90 7.13
C LEU A 8 -25.34 12.45 7.52
N LEU A 9 -26.20 11.82 8.32
CA LEU A 9 -26.07 10.42 8.72
C LEU A 9 -26.08 9.50 7.50
N MET A 10 -26.98 9.76 6.55
CA MET A 10 -27.09 8.98 5.31
C MET A 10 -25.84 9.13 4.43
N ALA A 11 -25.31 10.35 4.29
CA ALA A 11 -24.07 10.60 3.56
C ALA A 11 -22.88 9.85 4.18
N VAL A 12 -22.71 9.92 5.50
CA VAL A 12 -21.64 9.21 6.22
C VAL A 12 -21.74 7.70 6.02
N SER A 13 -22.97 7.16 6.11
CA SER A 13 -23.22 5.71 5.94
C SER A 13 -22.82 5.23 4.54
N ILE A 14 -23.17 5.99 3.50
CA ILE A 14 -22.79 5.69 2.11
C ILE A 14 -21.27 5.69 1.95
N THR A 15 -20.58 6.68 2.52
CA THR A 15 -19.11 6.76 2.45
C THR A 15 -18.45 5.57 3.13
N VAL A 16 -18.93 5.14 4.29
CA VAL A 16 -18.39 3.96 5.00
C VAL A 16 -18.58 2.68 4.19
N ILE A 17 -19.79 2.47 3.63
CA ILE A 17 -20.09 1.30 2.80
C ILE A 17 -19.21 1.30 1.54
N TYR A 18 -18.99 2.46 0.92
CA TYR A 18 -18.13 2.59 -0.23
C TYR A 18 -16.67 2.19 0.09
N GLN A 19 -16.12 2.64 1.22
CA GLN A 19 -14.75 2.29 1.63
C GLN A 19 -14.60 0.78 1.91
N LEU A 20 -15.61 0.13 2.50
CA LEU A 20 -15.59 -1.30 2.79
C LEU A 20 -15.60 -2.18 1.53
N HIS A 21 -16.30 -1.75 0.48
CA HIS A 21 -16.38 -2.49 -0.79
C HIS A 21 -15.35 -2.07 -1.82
N LYS A 22 -14.50 -1.09 -1.51
CA LYS A 22 -13.46 -0.63 -2.43
C LYS A 22 -12.53 -1.80 -2.75
N PRO A 23 -12.40 -2.21 -4.03
CA PRO A 23 -11.55 -3.33 -4.38
C PRO A 23 -10.09 -2.98 -4.12
N THR A 24 -9.35 -3.92 -3.55
CA THR A 24 -7.90 -3.82 -3.44
C THR A 24 -7.24 -4.29 -4.73
N ILE A 25 -6.04 -3.78 -5.02
CA ILE A 25 -5.18 -4.37 -6.03
C ILE A 25 -4.89 -5.82 -5.68
N ARG A 26 -4.79 -6.65 -6.71
CA ARG A 26 -4.43 -8.06 -6.56
C ARG A 26 -2.95 -8.21 -6.20
N GLU A 27 -2.62 -9.34 -5.60
CA GLU A 27 -1.27 -9.69 -5.13
C GLU A 27 -0.22 -9.64 -6.26
N ASP A 28 -0.55 -10.17 -7.43
CA ASP A 28 0.30 -10.15 -8.63
C ASP A 28 0.69 -8.72 -9.04
N LYS A 29 -0.28 -7.80 -9.00
CA LYS A 29 -0.07 -6.38 -9.28
C LYS A 29 0.73 -5.69 -8.19
N ALA A 30 0.54 -6.05 -6.92
CA ALA A 30 1.33 -5.52 -5.80
C ALA A 30 2.80 -5.95 -5.93
N ILE A 31 3.04 -7.22 -6.25
CA ILE A 31 4.39 -7.75 -6.50
C ILE A 31 5.04 -7.02 -7.69
N LEU A 32 4.32 -6.84 -8.80
CA LEU A 32 4.85 -6.14 -9.96
C LEU A 32 5.29 -4.70 -9.59
N LYS A 33 4.45 -3.96 -8.89
CA LYS A 33 4.78 -2.61 -8.43
C LYS A 33 5.95 -2.57 -7.45
N ALA A 34 6.04 -3.54 -6.53
CA ALA A 34 7.17 -3.63 -5.62
C ALA A 34 8.50 -3.79 -6.38
N LYS A 35 8.52 -4.64 -7.41
CA LYS A 35 9.68 -4.80 -8.29
C LYS A 35 10.04 -3.51 -9.02
N GLU A 36 9.04 -2.80 -9.55
CA GLU A 36 9.24 -1.50 -10.20
C GLU A 36 9.88 -0.49 -9.23
N TYR A 37 9.38 -0.40 -7.99
CA TYR A 37 9.92 0.51 -6.99
C TYR A 37 11.35 0.17 -6.59
N VAL A 38 11.67 -1.10 -6.39
CA VAL A 38 13.05 -1.53 -6.10
C VAL A 38 13.96 -1.26 -7.30
N ASN A 39 13.47 -1.44 -8.53
CA ASN A 39 14.24 -1.12 -9.73
C ASN A 39 14.58 0.37 -9.82
N VAL A 40 13.62 1.25 -9.52
CA VAL A 40 13.87 2.71 -9.46
C VAL A 40 14.97 3.04 -8.44
N ILE A 41 14.97 2.39 -7.29
CA ILE A 41 16.03 2.58 -6.28
C ILE A 41 17.37 2.06 -6.78
N ASN A 42 17.41 0.87 -7.39
CA ASN A 42 18.62 0.32 -7.98
C ASN A 42 19.24 1.25 -9.02
N GLU A 43 18.44 1.83 -9.91
CA GLU A 43 18.91 2.77 -10.92
C GLU A 43 19.44 4.06 -10.29
N LYS A 44 18.72 4.63 -9.32
CA LYS A 44 19.03 5.96 -8.76
C LYS A 44 20.11 5.96 -7.68
N LYS A 45 20.20 4.90 -6.89
CA LYS A 45 21.17 4.75 -5.80
C LYS A 45 22.30 3.79 -6.13
N SER A 46 22.32 3.23 -7.35
CA SER A 46 23.27 2.20 -7.77
C SER A 46 23.29 1.00 -6.81
N THR A 47 22.13 0.64 -6.25
CA THR A 47 21.99 -0.52 -5.38
C THR A 47 21.85 -1.81 -6.19
N GLY A 48 22.32 -2.93 -5.62
CA GLY A 48 22.42 -4.23 -6.32
C GLY A 48 21.31 -5.23 -6.02
N PHE A 49 20.11 -4.78 -5.59
CA PHE A 49 19.05 -5.70 -5.16
C PHE A 49 18.47 -6.51 -6.32
N HIS A 50 18.28 -7.81 -6.14
CA HIS A 50 17.72 -8.71 -7.13
C HIS A 50 16.18 -8.67 -7.16
N ILE A 51 15.60 -7.87 -8.06
CA ILE A 51 14.14 -7.67 -8.18
C ILE A 51 13.32 -8.95 -8.38
N ASN A 52 13.93 -10.06 -8.84
CA ASN A 52 13.21 -11.32 -9.05
C ASN A 52 13.09 -12.18 -7.79
N ARG A 53 13.79 -11.83 -6.71
CA ARG A 53 13.74 -12.57 -5.44
C ARG A 53 12.63 -12.03 -4.55
N VAL A 54 11.40 -12.43 -4.83
CA VAL A 54 10.25 -12.11 -3.96
C VAL A 54 10.13 -13.19 -2.90
N THR A 55 10.24 -12.83 -1.63
CA THR A 55 10.15 -13.78 -0.51
C THR A 55 8.70 -13.96 -0.07
N TYR A 56 7.95 -12.88 0.08
CA TYR A 56 6.54 -12.92 0.45
C TYR A 56 5.80 -11.67 -0.03
N CYS A 57 4.48 -11.80 -0.12
CA CYS A 57 3.54 -10.71 -0.33
C CYS A 57 2.39 -10.91 0.67
N LEU A 58 2.22 -9.96 1.59
CA LEU A 58 1.20 -10.05 2.64
C LEU A 58 0.31 -8.81 2.60
N LEU A 59 -1.00 -9.03 2.74
CA LEU A 59 -1.95 -7.95 2.92
C LEU A 59 -1.97 -7.58 4.40
N ASP A 60 -1.16 -6.60 4.75
CA ASP A 60 -1.09 -6.11 6.11
C ASP A 60 -2.33 -5.30 6.47
N ASN A 61 -2.59 -5.26 7.78
CA ASN A 61 -3.65 -4.44 8.34
C ASN A 61 -5.05 -4.83 7.83
N ASP A 62 -5.35 -6.11 7.59
CA ASP A 62 -6.69 -6.54 7.16
C ASP A 62 -7.75 -6.58 8.28
N THR A 63 -7.92 -5.45 8.99
CA THR A 63 -8.97 -5.27 9.99
C THR A 63 -10.10 -4.42 9.45
N VAL A 64 -11.32 -4.59 9.97
CA VAL A 64 -12.50 -3.79 9.58
C VAL A 64 -12.21 -2.28 9.65
N TRP A 65 -11.52 -1.83 10.71
CA TRP A 65 -11.14 -0.42 10.86
C TRP A 65 -10.23 0.06 9.75
N ASN A 66 -9.20 -0.71 9.42
CA ASN A 66 -8.26 -0.37 8.36
C ASN A 66 -8.92 -0.38 6.96
N ARG A 67 -9.97 -1.20 6.77
CA ARG A 67 -10.80 -1.12 5.56
C ARG A 67 -11.58 0.19 5.49
N ILE A 68 -12.15 0.64 6.61
CA ILE A 68 -12.97 1.86 6.69
C ILE A 68 -12.12 3.12 6.47
N ILE A 69 -10.96 3.21 7.12
CA ILE A 69 -10.07 4.38 7.00
C ILE A 69 -9.17 4.33 5.75
N GLY A 70 -9.22 3.25 4.97
CA GLY A 70 -8.44 3.10 3.75
C GLY A 70 -6.94 2.89 3.97
N SER A 71 -6.53 2.35 5.12
CA SER A 71 -5.13 2.16 5.51
C SER A 71 -4.56 0.77 5.21
N ARG A 72 -5.30 -0.09 4.50
CA ARG A 72 -4.79 -1.40 4.07
C ARG A 72 -3.58 -1.24 3.17
N GLN A 73 -2.57 -2.07 3.38
CA GLN A 73 -1.30 -2.01 2.66
C GLN A 73 -0.86 -3.42 2.27
N TRP A 74 -0.26 -3.53 1.10
CA TRP A 74 0.52 -4.69 0.72
C TRP A 74 1.95 -4.50 1.20
N THR A 75 2.48 -5.49 1.88
CA THR A 75 3.90 -5.58 2.25
C THR A 75 4.54 -6.68 1.42
N VAL A 76 5.45 -6.27 0.55
CA VAL A 76 6.15 -7.17 -0.38
C VAL A 76 7.63 -7.16 -0.06
N MET A 77 8.19 -8.33 0.21
CA MET A 77 9.62 -8.49 0.46
C MET A 77 10.34 -8.87 -0.84
N VAL A 78 11.25 -8.00 -1.28
CA VAL A 78 12.05 -8.15 -2.50
C VAL A 78 13.53 -8.09 -2.12
N ASP A 79 14.23 -9.23 -2.20
CA ASP A 79 15.67 -9.37 -1.91
C ASP A 79 16.10 -8.73 -0.57
N GLY A 80 15.30 -8.94 0.48
CA GLY A 80 15.54 -8.38 1.81
C GLY A 80 15.04 -6.95 2.02
N VAL A 81 14.50 -6.30 0.99
CA VAL A 81 13.88 -4.98 1.05
C VAL A 81 12.37 -5.13 1.20
N SER A 82 11.79 -4.57 2.26
CA SER A 82 10.35 -4.57 2.48
C SER A 82 9.73 -3.35 1.83
N VAL A 83 8.83 -3.55 0.87
CA VAL A 83 8.13 -2.50 0.13
C VAL A 83 6.67 -2.47 0.55
N GLU A 84 6.22 -1.33 1.07
CA GLU A 84 4.83 -1.10 1.44
C GLU A 84 4.11 -0.28 0.37
N ILE A 85 2.95 -0.79 -0.04
CA ILE A 85 2.16 -0.28 -1.15
C ILE A 85 0.72 -0.12 -0.69
N ASN A 86 0.08 1.00 -1.01
CA ASN A 86 -1.33 1.22 -0.69
C ASN A 86 -2.18 0.13 -1.38
N ALA A 87 -2.99 -0.62 -0.62
CA ALA A 87 -3.71 -1.75 -1.19
C ALA A 87 -4.83 -1.34 -2.16
N TYR A 88 -5.26 -0.08 -2.16
CA TYR A 88 -6.34 0.41 -3.01
C TYR A 88 -5.84 1.16 -4.25
N THR A 89 -4.85 2.04 -4.10
CA THR A 89 -4.29 2.85 -5.21
C THR A 89 -3.10 2.16 -5.86
N GLY A 90 -2.43 1.29 -5.10
CA GLY A 90 -1.13 0.74 -5.47
C GLY A 90 -0.02 1.78 -5.43
N GLU A 91 -0.20 2.91 -4.76
CA GLU A 91 0.85 3.91 -4.63
C GLU A 91 1.91 3.46 -3.63
N PHE A 92 3.13 3.91 -3.87
CA PHE A 92 4.26 3.74 -2.96
C PHE A 92 3.94 4.39 -1.62
N VAL A 93 4.15 3.66 -0.52
CA VAL A 93 4.01 4.20 0.84
C VAL A 93 5.40 4.37 1.46
N ARG A 94 6.15 3.28 1.55
CA ARG A 94 7.52 3.30 2.06
C ARG A 94 8.29 2.05 1.62
N MET A 95 9.59 2.11 1.78
CA MET A 95 10.48 0.98 1.58
C MET A 95 11.49 0.94 2.74
N ILE A 96 11.68 -0.25 3.30
CA ILE A 96 12.50 -0.49 4.48
C ILE A 96 13.67 -1.36 4.03
N PHE A 97 14.88 -0.82 4.17
CA PHE A 97 16.12 -1.52 3.92
C PHE A 97 16.64 -2.11 5.24
N PRO A 98 17.24 -3.31 5.20
CA PRO A 98 17.69 -3.98 6.42
C PRO A 98 18.81 -3.22 7.14
N LEU A 99 19.62 -2.42 6.42
CA LEU A 99 20.77 -1.69 6.97
C LEU A 99 20.75 -0.18 6.69
N ASP A 100 20.02 0.27 5.66
CA ASP A 100 20.08 1.65 5.17
C ASP A 100 18.90 2.53 5.63
N GLY A 101 17.99 1.97 6.45
CA GLY A 101 16.86 2.69 7.03
C GLY A 101 15.58 2.65 6.17
N VAL A 102 14.73 3.66 6.33
CA VAL A 102 13.40 3.73 5.69
C VAL A 102 13.35 4.91 4.73
N ILE A 103 12.88 4.68 3.51
CA ILE A 103 12.50 5.76 2.59
C ILE A 103 10.98 5.83 2.48
N THR A 104 10.44 7.04 2.54
CA THR A 104 8.99 7.32 2.40
C THR A 104 8.66 8.03 1.09
N GLU A 105 9.68 8.37 0.30
CA GLU A 105 9.54 8.98 -1.02
C GLU A 105 10.49 8.30 -2.01
N LEU A 106 10.02 8.09 -3.23
CA LEU A 106 10.88 7.60 -4.31
C LEU A 106 11.81 8.74 -4.79
N PRO A 107 13.09 8.44 -5.06
CA PRO A 107 14.00 9.42 -5.62
C PRO A 107 13.52 9.88 -7.00
N LYS A 108 13.53 11.20 -7.23
CA LYS A 108 13.17 11.83 -8.51
C LYS A 108 14.21 11.54 -9.60
#